data_AF-A0A6I0EDC5-F1
#
_entry.id   AF-A0A6I0EDC5-F1
#
_cell.length_a   1.000
_cell.length_b   1.000
_cell.length_c   1.000
_cell.angle_alpha   90.00
_cell.angle_beta   90.00
_cell.angle_gamma   90.00
#
_symmetry.space_group_name_H-M   'P 1'
#
loop_
_entity.id
_entity.type
_entity.pdbx_description
1 polymer ?
#
loop_
_entity_poly.entity_id
_entity_poly.type
_entity_poly.pdbx_seq_one_letter_code
_entity_poly.pdbx_strand_id
1 'polypeptide(L)' 'MSAEIVNLRRARKAKQRRDAQARAAENRAAFGRSKAERQATEAEQSLAARRLDSLRRERGGDEPRE' A
#
# COMPACT_ATOMS: atom_id res chain seq x y z
N MET A 1 -11.74 19.75 46.03
CA MET A 1 -11.58 18.89 44.84
C MET A 1 -11.56 19.79 43.62
N SER A 2 -10.40 19.92 42.98
CA SER A 2 -10.18 20.82 41.84
C SER A 2 -10.57 20.12 40.54
N ALA A 3 -11.48 20.71 39.78
CA ALA A 3 -11.79 20.23 38.43
C ALA A 3 -10.62 20.53 37.50
N GLU A 4 -10.02 19.47 36.94
CA GLU A 4 -8.92 19.60 35.98
C GLU A 4 -9.48 20.09 34.63
N ILE A 5 -9.05 21.28 34.20
CA ILE A 5 -9.50 21.88 32.94
C ILE A 5 -8.81 21.14 31.79
N VAL A 6 -9.47 20.11 31.27
CA VAL A 6 -8.96 19.33 30.13
C VAL A 6 -9.37 19.94 28.79
N ASN A 7 -8.38 20.09 27.91
CA ASN A 7 -8.62 20.57 26.56
C ASN A 7 -9.23 19.45 25.69
N LEU A 8 -10.56 19.52 25.48
CA LEU A 8 -11.31 18.53 24.71
C LEU A 8 -10.85 18.40 23.26
N ARG A 9 -10.33 19.47 22.64
CA ARG A 9 -9.78 19.41 21.27
C ARG A 9 -8.55 18.50 21.21
N ARG A 10 -7.62 18.63 22.17
CA ARG A 10 -6.44 17.77 22.28
C ARG A 10 -6.84 16.32 22.57
N ALA A 11 -7.80 16.10 23.46
CA ALA A 11 -8.32 14.78 23.78
C ALA A 11 -8.95 14.09 22.56
N ARG A 12 -9.80 14.80 21.80
CA ARG A 12 -10.39 14.30 20.54
C ARG A 12 -9.32 13.96 19.50
N LYS A 13 -8.32 14.83 19.32
CA LYS A 13 -7.21 14.58 18.39
C LYS A 13 -6.39 13.35 18.80
N ALA A 14 -6.15 13.16 20.09
CA ALA A 14 -5.48 11.98 20.60
C ALA A 14 -6.29 10.70 20.31
N LYS A 15 -7.61 10.73 20.58
CA LYS A 15 -8.52 9.62 20.24
C LYS A 15 -8.48 9.29 18.75
N GLN A 16 -8.61 10.28 17.87
CA GLN A 16 -8.55 10.08 16.42
C GLN A 16 -7.23 9.42 15.98
N ARG A 17 -6.09 9.82 16.56
CA ARG A 17 -4.80 9.18 16.26
C ARG A 17 -4.75 7.72 16.71
N ARG A 18 -5.29 7.40 17.90
CA ARG A 18 -5.38 6.01 18.39
C ARG A 18 -6.27 5.16 17.49
N ASP A 19 -7.44 5.68 17.13
CA ASP A 19 -8.39 4.99 16.23
C ASP A 19 -7.76 4.73 14.86
N ALA A 20 -6.98 5.68 14.32
CA ALA A 20 -6.25 5.51 13.05
C ALA A 20 -5.15 4.44 13.16
N GLN A 21 -4.40 4.40 14.27
CA GLN A 21 -3.36 3.40 14.50
C GLN A 21 -3.95 2.00 14.65
N ALA A 22 -5.07 1.84 15.35
CA ALA A 22 -5.79 0.58 15.50
C ALA A 22 -6.22 0.03 14.13
N ARG A 23 -6.89 0.86 13.31
CA ARG A 23 -7.26 0.50 11.93
C ARG A 23 -6.06 0.13 11.08
N ALA A 24 -4.93 0.83 11.24
CA ALA A 24 -3.70 0.49 10.52
C ALA A 24 -3.09 -0.83 10.99
N ALA A 25 -3.24 -1.21 12.26
CA ALA A 25 -2.83 -2.52 12.76
C ALA A 25 -3.76 -3.64 12.26
N GLU A 26 -5.08 -3.42 12.29
CA GLU A 26 -6.08 -4.32 11.72
C GLU A 26 -5.84 -4.55 10.23
N ASN A 27 -5.60 -3.49 9.45
CA ASN A 27 -5.30 -3.63 8.02
C ASN A 27 -3.98 -4.38 7.76
N ARG A 28 -2.97 -4.21 8.62
CA ARG A 28 -1.71 -4.99 8.54
C ARG A 28 -1.97 -6.47 8.81
N ALA A 29 -2.80 -6.79 9.80
CA ALA A 29 -3.16 -8.16 10.13
C ALA A 29 -4.06 -8.81 9.05
N ALA A 30 -5.08 -8.08 8.58
CA ALA A 30 -6.09 -8.59 7.65
C ALA A 30 -5.56 -8.73 6.22
N PHE A 31 -4.74 -7.77 5.76
CA PHE A 31 -4.27 -7.75 4.37
C PHE A 31 -2.79 -8.14 4.23
N GLY A 32 -2.07 -8.36 5.34
CA GLY A 32 -0.70 -8.88 5.38
C GLY A 32 0.38 -7.99 4.77
N ARG A 33 0.01 -6.96 4.00
CA ARG A 33 0.90 -6.01 3.34
C ARG A 33 0.44 -4.59 3.60
N SER A 34 1.34 -3.77 4.08
CA SER A 34 1.16 -2.32 4.18
C SER A 34 1.03 -1.68 2.80
N LYS A 35 0.52 -0.44 2.76
CA LYS A 35 0.44 0.34 1.51
C LYS A 35 1.81 0.53 0.86
N ALA A 36 2.86 0.76 1.66
CA ALA A 36 4.22 0.94 1.17
C ALA A 36 4.76 -0.33 0.52
N GLU A 37 4.57 -1.49 1.13
CA GLU A 37 4.99 -2.79 0.57
C GLU A 37 4.25 -3.13 -0.72
N ARG A 38 2.95 -2.83 -0.80
CA ARG A 38 2.18 -2.98 -2.05
C ARG A 38 2.74 -2.10 -3.16
N GLN A 39 3.01 -0.83 -2.88
CA GLN A 39 3.56 0.11 -3.86
C GLN A 39 4.97 -0.31 -4.33
N ALA A 40 5.82 -0.78 -3.41
CA ALA A 40 7.13 -1.32 -3.77
C ALA A 40 7.01 -2.53 -4.69
N THR A 41 6.13 -3.48 -4.35
CA THR A 41 5.87 -4.67 -5.18
C THR A 41 5.33 -4.29 -6.56
N GLU A 42 4.38 -3.36 -6.64
CA GLU A 42 3.81 -2.87 -7.91
C GLU A 42 4.88 -2.19 -8.78
N ALA A 43 5.77 -1.41 -8.18
CA ALA A 43 6.88 -0.76 -8.88
C ALA A 43 7.89 -1.79 -9.42
N GLU A 44 8.24 -2.80 -8.62
CA GLU A 44 9.11 -3.91 -9.04
C GLU A 44 8.49 -4.71 -10.18
N GLN A 45 7.20 -5.03 -10.09
CA GLN A 45 6.46 -5.72 -11.16
C GLN A 45 6.41 -4.89 -12.43
N SER A 46 6.16 -3.58 -12.34
CA SER A 46 6.16 -2.69 -13.50
C SER A 46 7.53 -2.64 -14.18
N LEU A 47 8.61 -2.55 -13.40
CA LEU A 47 9.97 -2.56 -13.92
C LEU A 47 10.30 -3.91 -14.58
N ALA A 48 9.93 -5.02 -13.96
CA ALA A 48 10.10 -6.35 -14.52
C ALA A 48 9.32 -6.51 -15.84
N ALA A 49 8.06 -6.07 -15.89
CA ALA A 49 7.25 -6.11 -17.10
C ALA A 49 7.88 -5.28 -18.23
N ARG A 50 8.34 -4.06 -17.94
CA ARG A 50 9.04 -3.21 -18.92
C ARG A 50 10.34 -3.84 -19.42
N ARG A 51 11.11 -4.47 -18.53
CA ARG A 51 12.34 -5.19 -18.91
C ARG A 51 12.02 -6.35 -19.84
N LEU A 52 11.01 -7.17 -19.50
CA LEU A 52 10.57 -8.29 -20.33
C LEU A 52 10.09 -7.81 -21.70
N ASP A 53 9.33 -6.71 -21.74
CA ASP A 53 8.87 -6.09 -22.98
C ASP A 53 10.03 -5.60 -23.84
N SER A 54 11.00 -4.88 -23.25
CA SER A 54 12.20 -4.43 -23.99
C SER A 54 13.07 -5.58 -24.53
N LEU A 55 13.06 -6.73 -23.85
CA LEU A 55 13.80 -7.92 -24.24
C LEU A 55 12.97 -8.85 -25.14
N ARG A 56 11.70 -8.51 -25.37
CA ARG A 56 10.81 -9.27 -26.24
C ARG A 56 11.26 -9.03 -27.68
N ARG A 57 11.97 -10.02 -28.23
CA ARG A 57 12.15 -10.10 -29.68
C ARG A 57 10.80 -10.43 -30.30
N GLU A 58 10.31 -9.57 -31.18
CA GLU A 58 9.28 -9.97 -32.13
C GLU A 58 9.86 -11.12 -32.94
N ARG A 59 9.40 -12.35 -32.67
CA ARG A 59 9.62 -13.44 -33.60
C ARG A 59 8.80 -13.06 -34.84
N GLY A 60 9.47 -12.58 -35.89
CA GLY A 60 8.93 -12.56 -37.25
C GLY A 60 8.68 -13.99 -37.73
N GLY A 61 7.71 -14.67 -37.14
CA GLY A 61 7.47 -16.10 -37.36
C GLY A 61 6.23 -16.70 -36.70
N ASP A 62 5.35 -15.92 -36.06
CA ASP A 62 3.99 -16.36 -35.75
C ASP A 62 3.04 -16.00 -36.91
N GLU A 63 3.39 -16.43 -38.12
CA GLU A 63 2.35 -16.66 -39.13
C GLU A 63 1.80 -18.07 -38.93
N PRO A 64 0.48 -18.25 -38.80
CA PRO A 64 -0.09 -19.59 -38.79
C PRO A 64 0.19 -20.21 -40.16
N ARG A 65 1.01 -21.26 -40.19
CA ARG A 65 1.15 -22.08 -41.40
C ARG A 65 -0.14 -22.87 -41.56
N GLU A 66 -1.01 -22.39 -42.44
CA GLU A 66 -2.03 -23.23 -43.11
C GLU A 66 -1.39 -24.06 -44.22
#